data_AF-A0A933QLV1-F1
#
_entry.id   AF-A0A933QLV1-F1
#
_cell.length_a   1.000
_cell.length_b   1.000
_cell.length_c   1.000
_cell.angle_alpha   90.00
_cell.angle_beta   90.00
_cell.angle_gamma   90.00
#
_symmetry.space_group_name_H-M   'P 1'
#
loop_
_entity.id
_entity.type
_entity.pdbx_description
1 polymer ?
#
loop_
_entity_poly.entity_id
_entity_poly.type
_entity_poly.pdbx_seq_one_letter_code
_entity_poly.pdbx_strand_id
1 'polypeptide(L)' 'MPLDPAIKKNWIEVQKRYDYPVNAIGVKIDPKDQATLKVWKEEGIDHFIKEKGK' A
#
# COMPACT_ATOMS: atom_id res chain seq x y z
N MET A 1 8.59 0.64 14.11
CA MET A 1 9.86 1.03 13.45
C MET A 1 9.49 1.61 12.11
N PRO A 2 10.14 2.70 11.67
CA PRO A 2 9.88 3.24 10.34
C PRO A 2 10.21 2.20 9.27
N LEU A 3 9.40 2.13 8.22
CA LEU A 3 9.66 1.22 7.09
C LEU A 3 11.00 1.58 6.43
N ASP A 4 11.73 0.58 5.94
CA ASP A 4 12.91 0.84 5.12
C ASP A 4 12.51 1.71 3.90
N PRO A 5 13.20 2.83 3.62
CA PRO A 5 12.85 3.72 2.51
C PRO A 5 12.79 3.03 1.15
N ALA A 6 13.63 2.02 0.90
CA ALA A 6 13.61 1.26 -0.35
C ALA A 6 12.35 0.40 -0.46
N ILE A 7 11.93 -0.25 0.65
CA ILE A 7 10.67 -1.01 0.70
C ILE A 7 9.50 -0.07 0.49
N LYS A 8 9.49 1.11 1.12
CA LYS A 8 8.42 2.10 0.97
C LYS A 8 8.29 2.57 -0.48
N LYS A 9 9.41 2.93 -1.10
CA LYS A 9 9.43 3.34 -2.52
C LYS A 9 8.88 2.24 -3.42
N ASN A 10 9.33 0.99 -3.24
CA ASN A 10 8.83 -0.14 -4.01
C ASN A 10 7.31 -0.34 -3.80
N TRP A 11 6.86 -0.29 -2.56
CA TRP A 11 5.45 -0.45 -2.20
C TRP A 11 4.57 0.62 -2.85
N ILE A 12 5.00 1.89 -2.86
CA ILE A 12 4.30 2.98 -3.55
C ILE A 12 4.17 2.68 -5.05
N GLU A 13 5.26 2.28 -5.72
CA GLU A 13 5.25 1.96 -7.15
C GLU A 13 4.36 0.75 -7.49
N VAL A 14 4.23 -0.19 -6.56
CA VAL A 14 3.29 -1.29 -6.65
C VAL A 14 1.85 -0.79 -6.45
N GLN A 15 1.57 -0.01 -5.40
CA GLN A 15 0.22 0.48 -5.08
C GLN A 15 -0.40 1.29 -6.22
N LYS A 16 0.37 2.13 -6.91
CA LYS A 16 -0.11 2.93 -8.07
C LYS A 16 -0.73 2.10 -9.20
N ARG A 17 -0.46 0.80 -9.24
CA ARG A 17 -0.99 -0.13 -10.26
C ARG A 17 -2.39 -0.65 -9.90
N TYR A 18 -2.81 -0.50 -8.65
CA TYR A 18 -4.02 -1.09 -8.10
C TYR A 18 -4.96 -0.03 -7.51
N ASP A 19 -6.25 -0.27 -7.64
CA ASP A 19 -7.34 0.54 -7.08
C ASP A 19 -7.79 0.06 -5.69
N TYR A 20 -7.06 -0.89 -5.11
CA TYR A 20 -7.32 -1.45 -3.79
C TYR A 20 -6.02 -1.58 -2.98
N PRO A 21 -6.09 -1.72 -1.65
CA PRO A 21 -4.91 -1.87 -0.82
C PRO A 21 -4.13 -3.13 -1.17
N VAL A 22 -2.85 -2.99 -1.47
CA VAL A 22 -1.91 -4.11 -1.68
C VAL A 22 -0.75 -3.99 -0.71
N ASN A 23 -0.10 -5.09 -0.38
CA ASN A 23 1.13 -5.11 0.40
C ASN A 23 2.35 -4.78 -0.49
N ALA A 24 3.56 -4.75 0.09
CA ALA A 24 4.78 -4.35 -0.60
C ALA A 24 5.18 -5.23 -1.79
N ILE A 25 4.56 -6.40 -1.96
CA ILE A 25 4.77 -7.32 -3.08
C ILE A 25 3.59 -7.37 -4.07
N GLY A 26 2.55 -6.56 -3.85
CA GLY A 26 1.41 -6.42 -4.76
C GLY A 26 0.27 -7.41 -4.52
N VAL A 27 0.29 -8.12 -3.40
CA VAL A 27 -0.84 -8.97 -3.00
C VAL A 27 -1.86 -8.10 -2.28
N LYS A 28 -3.14 -8.23 -2.64
CA LYS A 28 -4.25 -7.51 -1.97
C LYS A 28 -4.21 -7.78 -0.47
N ILE A 29 -4.24 -6.71 0.32
CA ILE A 29 -4.28 -6.84 1.78
C ILE A 29 -5.66 -7.35 2.18
N ASP A 30 -5.70 -8.44 2.94
CA ASP A 30 -6.96 -8.94 3.50
C ASP A 30 -7.48 -7.93 4.54
N PRO A 31 -8.79 -7.58 4.53
CA PRO A 31 -9.37 -6.70 5.56
C PRO A 31 -9.16 -7.17 7.00
N LYS A 32 -8.90 -8.45 7.24
CA LYS A 32 -8.58 -9.01 8.56
C LYS A 32 -7.13 -8.75 8.97
N ASP A 33 -6.24 -8.47 8.03
CA ASP A 33 -4.86 -8.07 8.31
C ASP A 33 -4.78 -6.59 8.66
N GLN A 34 -5.26 -6.28 9.87
CA GLN A 34 -5.29 -4.94 10.43
C GLN A 34 -3.88 -4.37 10.63
N ALA A 35 -2.88 -5.23 10.83
CA ALA A 35 -1.50 -4.80 11.03
C ALA A 35 -0.91 -4.22 9.73
N THR A 36 -1.02 -4.96 8.62
CA THR A 36 -0.53 -4.49 7.32
C THR A 36 -1.33 -3.29 6.82
N LEU A 37 -2.66 -3.28 7.03
CA LEU A 37 -3.49 -2.12 6.71
C LEU A 37 -3.10 -0.87 7.49
N LYS A 38 -2.80 -1.02 8.78
CA LYS A 38 -2.36 0.09 9.62
C LYS A 38 -1.05 0.68 9.11
N VAL A 39 -0.05 -0.16 8.86
CA VAL A 39 1.25 0.29 8.31
C VAL A 39 1.06 0.96 6.95
N TRP A 40 0.24 0.38 6.07
CA TRP A 40 -0.06 0.93 4.76
C TRP A 40 -0.64 2.35 4.84
N LYS A 41 -1.55 2.61 5.80
CA LYS A 41 -2.10 3.97 6.05
C LYS A 41 -1.09 4.90 6.73
N GLU A 42 -0.39 4.43 7.76
CA GLU A 42 0.58 5.25 8.52
C GLU A 42 1.74 5.70 7.64
N GLU A 43 2.15 4.88 6.68
CA GLU A 43 3.18 5.23 5.69
C GLU A 43 2.65 6.11 4.54
N GLY A 44 1.34 6.40 4.50
CA GLY A 44 0.69 7.24 3.49
C GLY A 44 0.61 6.59 2.11
N ILE A 45 0.61 5.26 2.05
CA ILE A 45 0.60 4.50 0.79
C ILE A 45 -0.80 4.54 0.16
N ASP A 46 -1.83 4.74 0.98
CA ASP A 46 -3.23 4.89 0.59
C ASP A 46 -3.49 6.05 -0.38
N HIS A 47 -2.70 7.12 -0.30
CA HIS A 47 -2.78 8.25 -1.23
C HIS A 47 -2.42 7.89 -2.68
N PHE A 48 -1.80 6.73 -2.90
CA PHE A 48 -1.38 6.27 -4.22
C PHE A 48 -2.31 5.20 -4.81
N ILE A 49 -3.49 4.99 -4.22
CA ILE A 49 -4.53 4.18 -4.85
C ILE A 49 -4.83 4.75 -6.23
N LYS A 50 -4.80 3.88 -7.24
CA LYS A 50 -5.24 4.28 -8.57
C LYS A 50 -6.72 4.61 -8.51
N GLU A 51 -7.05 5.88 -8.72
CA GLU A 51 -8.44 6.25 -8.98
C GLU A 51 -8.87 5.56 -10.27
N LYS A 52 -9.85 4.65 -10.18
CA LYS A 52 -10.54 4.19 -11.38
C LYS A 52 -11.22 5.43 -11.97
N GLY A 53 -10.76 5.80 -13.16
CA GLY A 53 -11.25 6.98 -13.87
C GLY A 53 -12.76 7.07 -13.81
N LYS A 54 -13.25 8.26 -13.47
CA LYS A 54 -14.62 8.70 -13.73
C LYS A 54 -15.01 8.44 -15.18
#